data_AF-A0A4C2EQI1-F1
#
_entry.id   AF-A0A4C2EQI1-F1
#
_cell.length_a   1.000
_cell.length_b   1.000
_cell.length_c   1.000
_cell.angle_alpha   90.00
_cell.angle_beta   90.00
_cell.angle_gamma   90.00
#
_symmetry.space_group_name_H-M   'P 1'
#
loop_
_entity.id
_entity.type
_entity.pdbx_description
1 polymer ?
#
loop_
_entity_poly.entity_id
_entity_poly.type
_entity_poly.pdbx_seq_one_letter_code
_entity_poly.pdbx_strand_id
1 'polypeptide(L)'
;MCNDPHEYVCEFCGEDFETGSKKAGHISWYHRDDRQEEDLITELQRLATEKERPPEMSEMDTEGEYSRSTYLSHFGTWNDALQAADLEVKRPTNVPEDRIIEAIQALADQLGHPPTVDEMNNHGKYSRKTASKRFGSWNDALRSAGFEPHNEEIPREDLLAEIHRLTEELGHVPAIADLDEHGQYSIKGYLREFGGWDAAITTAGYEPHTPYCGSDHPRWVGGKERDRLWYGPKWSQQRERAVQRDGFECQRPNCDHTRESHRNQYGRDLHVHHIVPLRSFRDETDEIDYEQANALDNL
;
A
#
# COMPACT_ATOMS: atom_id res chain seq x y z
N MET A 1 52.03 47.71 -1.39
CA MET A 1 51.51 46.33 -1.34
C MET A 1 50.02 46.46 -1.49
N CYS A 2 49.48 46.02 -2.63
CA CYS A 2 48.05 46.04 -2.87
C CYS A 2 47.49 44.83 -2.11
N ASN A 3 46.81 45.04 -0.98
CA ASN A 3 46.05 43.98 -0.35
C ASN A 3 44.92 43.59 -1.29
N ASP A 4 44.79 42.29 -1.53
CA ASP A 4 43.72 41.72 -2.32
C ASP A 4 42.38 42.04 -1.62
N PRO A 5 41.44 42.77 -2.28
CA PRO A 5 40.22 43.24 -1.64
C PRO A 5 39.20 42.13 -1.30
N HIS A 6 39.58 40.86 -1.42
CA HIS A 6 38.74 39.68 -1.13
C HIS A 6 39.40 38.66 -0.18
N GLU A 7 40.40 39.06 0.61
CA GLU A 7 41.11 38.11 1.49
C GLU A 7 40.25 37.62 2.66
N TYR A 8 39.22 38.38 3.08
CA TYR A 8 38.47 38.11 4.32
C TYR A 8 36.97 37.96 4.10
N VAL A 9 36.59 37.11 3.15
CA VAL A 9 35.20 36.68 2.94
C VAL A 9 34.79 35.65 4.00
N CYS A 10 33.63 35.82 4.64
CA CYS A 10 33.06 34.86 5.58
C CYS A 10 32.65 33.56 4.87
N GLU A 11 33.10 32.43 5.40
CA GLU A 11 32.84 31.09 4.87
C GLU A 11 31.37 30.66 4.97
N PHE A 12 30.59 31.25 5.89
CA PHE A 12 29.20 30.86 6.12
C PHE A 12 28.18 31.67 5.30
N CYS A 13 28.42 32.97 5.10
CA CYS A 13 27.46 33.87 4.45
C CYS A 13 28.01 34.62 3.23
N GLY A 14 29.31 34.52 2.95
CA GLY A 14 29.94 35.21 1.81
C GLY A 14 30.10 36.72 1.98
N GLU A 15 29.85 37.28 3.18
CA GLU A 15 30.11 38.70 3.45
C GLU A 15 31.61 39.01 3.46
N ASP A 16 32.01 40.12 2.85
CA ASP A 16 33.39 40.59 2.80
C ASP A 16 33.71 41.55 3.97
N PHE A 17 34.89 41.41 4.55
CA PHE A 17 35.32 42.21 5.70
C PHE A 17 36.67 42.89 5.46
N GLU A 18 36.80 44.12 5.97
CA GLU A 18 38.04 44.89 5.84
C GLU A 18 39.25 44.27 6.59
N THR A 19 39.00 43.45 7.62
CA THR A 19 40.05 42.78 8.41
C THR A 19 39.60 41.42 8.92
N GLY A 20 40.56 40.50 9.10
CA GLY A 20 40.30 39.19 9.70
C GLY A 20 39.69 39.24 11.11
N SER A 21 39.99 40.28 11.91
CA SER A 21 39.37 40.45 13.23
C SER A 21 37.88 40.82 13.16
N LYS A 22 37.47 41.59 12.14
CA LYS A 22 36.05 41.91 11.90
C LYS A 22 35.29 40.67 11.42
N LYS A 23 35.88 39.91 10.49
CA LYS A 23 35.37 38.60 10.07
C LYS A 23 35.21 37.63 11.24
N ALA A 24 36.24 37.48 12.08
CA ALA A 24 36.19 36.61 13.25
C ALA A 24 35.13 37.06 14.29
N GLY A 25 34.98 38.37 14.48
CA GLY A 25 33.90 38.94 15.30
C GLY A 25 32.52 38.64 14.73
N HIS A 26 32.31 38.84 13.44
CA HIS A 26 31.06 38.51 12.75
C HIS A 26 30.71 37.02 12.90
N ILE A 27 31.66 36.12 12.64
CA ILE A 27 31.46 34.68 12.79
C ILE A 27 31.09 34.33 14.25
N SER A 28 31.77 34.90 15.23
CA SER A 28 31.51 34.64 16.66
C SER A 28 30.09 35.03 17.09
N TRP A 29 29.54 36.12 16.56
CA TRP A 29 28.23 36.63 16.96
C TRP A 29 27.06 36.10 16.13
N TYR A 30 27.26 35.93 14.82
CA TYR A 30 26.18 35.62 13.88
C TYR A 30 26.21 34.18 13.37
N HIS A 31 27.36 33.50 13.42
CA HIS A 31 27.55 32.11 12.96
C HIS A 31 27.92 31.18 14.11
N ARG A 32 27.41 31.49 15.31
CA ARG A 32 27.68 30.69 16.52
C ARG A 32 27.09 29.27 16.40
N ASP A 33 25.93 29.15 15.77
CA ASP A 33 25.28 27.85 15.56
C ASP A 33 25.94 27.10 14.39
N ASP A 34 26.31 27.78 13.30
CA ASP A 34 27.06 27.19 12.19
C ASP A 34 28.44 26.66 12.63
N ARG A 35 29.15 27.39 13.50
CA ARG A 35 30.39 26.91 14.12
C ARG A 35 30.18 25.69 15.02
N GLN A 36 29.05 25.63 15.73
CA GLN A 36 28.71 24.45 16.52
C GLN A 36 28.41 23.26 15.61
N GLU A 37 27.79 23.46 14.45
CA GLU A 37 27.56 22.39 13.47
C GLU A 37 28.87 21.85 12.89
N GLU A 38 29.86 22.70 12.56
CA GLU A 38 31.19 22.26 12.12
C GLU A 38 31.92 21.43 13.18
N ASP A 39 31.87 21.85 14.45
CA ASP A 39 32.46 21.11 15.58
C ASP A 39 31.79 19.74 15.73
N LEU A 40 30.45 19.68 15.61
CA LEU A 40 29.67 18.46 15.68
C LEU A 40 29.99 17.49 14.51
N ILE A 41 30.10 18.02 13.28
CA ILE A 41 30.50 17.26 12.09
C ILE A 41 31.90 16.67 12.25
N THR A 42 32.86 17.48 12.72
CA THR A 42 34.23 17.06 12.95
C THR A 42 34.28 15.90 13.94
N GLU A 43 33.51 15.97 15.03
CA GLU A 43 33.46 14.90 16.03
C GLU A 43 32.81 13.62 15.49
N LEU A 44 31.77 13.72 14.64
CA LEU A 44 31.21 12.55 13.95
C LEU A 44 32.23 11.88 13.03
N GLN A 45 32.99 12.66 12.26
CA GLN A 45 34.02 12.14 11.36
C GLN A 45 35.19 11.51 12.13
N ARG A 46 35.57 12.08 13.27
CA ARG A 46 36.59 11.51 14.16
C ARG A 46 36.20 10.11 14.64
N LEU A 47 35.00 9.98 15.21
CA LEU A 47 34.48 8.68 15.68
C LEU A 47 34.26 7.69 14.54
N ALA A 48 33.83 8.16 13.37
CA ALA A 48 33.66 7.32 12.20
C ALA A 48 35.00 6.74 11.72
N THR A 49 36.06 7.56 11.73
CA THR A 49 37.42 7.16 11.38
C THR A 49 37.96 6.15 12.39
N GLU A 50 37.76 6.40 13.69
CA GLU A 50 38.19 5.50 14.76
C GLU A 50 37.54 4.11 14.68
N LYS A 51 36.25 4.06 14.32
CA LYS A 51 35.47 2.81 14.26
C LYS A 51 35.47 2.14 12.89
N GLU A 52 36.06 2.78 11.87
CA GLU A 52 35.98 2.38 10.46
C GLU A 52 34.54 2.21 9.94
N ARG A 53 33.58 2.91 10.55
CA ARG A 53 32.16 2.94 10.18
C ARG A 53 31.46 4.17 10.78
N PRO A 54 30.32 4.62 10.23
CA PRO A 54 29.50 5.64 10.88
C PRO A 54 29.14 5.24 12.33
N PRO A 55 29.27 6.17 13.30
CA PRO A 55 28.91 5.91 14.69
C PRO A 55 27.39 5.79 14.84
N GLU A 56 26.96 5.04 15.85
CA GLU A 56 25.58 4.99 16.29
C GLU A 56 25.26 6.15 17.24
N MET A 57 24.00 6.58 17.30
CA MET A 57 23.56 7.67 18.18
C MET A 57 24.00 7.50 19.64
N SER A 58 23.92 6.27 20.16
CA SER A 58 24.29 5.97 21.54
C SER A 58 25.79 6.02 21.78
N GLU A 59 26.61 5.84 20.73
CA GLU A 59 28.07 5.89 20.85
C GLU A 59 28.53 7.34 21.09
N MET A 60 27.80 8.35 20.61
CA MET A 60 28.10 9.75 20.94
C MET A 60 27.89 10.06 22.42
N ASP A 61 26.87 9.46 23.03
CA ASP A 61 26.59 9.66 24.46
C ASP A 61 27.67 9.02 25.36
N THR A 62 28.40 8.03 24.86
CA THR A 62 29.40 7.26 25.65
C THR A 62 30.85 7.57 25.30
N GLU A 63 31.13 7.87 24.04
CA GLU A 63 32.49 8.00 23.48
C GLU A 63 32.71 9.34 22.75
N GLY A 64 31.66 10.15 22.59
CA GLY A 64 31.71 11.44 21.92
C GLY A 64 31.86 12.62 22.88
N GLU A 65 32.38 13.72 22.35
CA GLU A 65 32.48 14.99 23.09
C GLU A 65 31.11 15.66 23.29
N TYR A 66 30.14 15.34 22.43
CA TYR A 66 28.79 15.90 22.45
C TYR A 66 27.73 14.81 22.57
N SER A 67 26.70 15.07 23.37
CA SER A 67 25.54 14.18 23.49
C SER A 67 24.74 14.10 22.19
N ARG A 68 24.05 12.98 21.95
CA ARG A 68 23.14 12.81 20.80
C ARG A 68 22.06 13.88 20.73
N SER A 69 21.62 14.43 21.87
CA SER A 69 20.62 15.50 21.89
C SER A 69 21.13 16.80 21.27
N THR A 70 22.43 17.06 21.35
CA THR A 70 23.07 18.21 20.69
C THR A 70 22.97 18.06 19.18
N TYR A 71 23.30 16.88 18.64
CA TYR A 71 23.13 16.56 17.22
C TYR A 71 21.69 16.69 16.73
N LEU A 72 20.72 16.16 17.49
CA LEU A 72 19.31 16.26 17.11
C LEU A 72 18.78 17.70 17.14
N SER A 73 19.33 18.56 17.99
CA SER A 73 18.90 19.96 18.10
C SER A 73 19.39 20.82 16.93
N HIS A 74 20.61 20.56 16.43
CA HIS A 74 21.21 21.29 15.31
C HIS A 74 20.76 20.73 13.95
N PHE A 75 20.83 19.41 13.76
CA PHE A 75 20.56 18.79 12.45
C PHE A 75 19.13 18.26 12.27
N GLY A 76 18.31 18.28 13.33
CA GLY A 76 16.93 17.78 13.31
C GLY A 76 16.84 16.25 13.39
N THR A 77 17.51 15.52 12.51
CA THR A 77 17.59 14.05 12.57
C THR A 77 19.01 13.51 12.58
N TRP A 78 19.18 12.28 13.08
CA TRP A 78 20.48 11.62 13.09
C TRP A 78 21.02 11.35 11.68
N ASN A 79 20.13 11.05 10.74
CA ASN A 79 20.55 10.83 9.36
C ASN A 79 21.02 12.13 8.71
N ASP A 80 20.39 13.27 9.04
CA ASP A 80 20.83 14.58 8.56
C ASP A 80 22.20 14.94 9.14
N ALA A 81 22.45 14.62 10.42
CA ALA A 81 23.76 14.80 11.05
C ALA A 81 24.85 13.93 10.37
N LEU A 82 24.56 12.65 10.10
CA LEU A 82 25.47 11.77 9.38
C LEU A 82 25.70 12.24 7.94
N GLN A 83 24.66 12.72 7.26
CA GLN A 83 24.77 13.24 5.89
C GLN A 83 25.59 14.53 5.83
N ALA A 84 25.41 15.46 6.78
CA ALA A 84 26.22 16.67 6.91
C ALA A 84 27.70 16.33 7.13
N ALA A 85 27.98 15.20 7.78
CA ALA A 85 29.33 14.68 7.98
C ALA A 85 29.88 13.81 6.82
N ASP A 86 29.14 13.68 5.72
CA ASP A 86 29.46 12.80 4.58
C ASP A 86 29.65 11.32 4.97
N LEU A 87 28.82 10.85 5.93
CA LEU A 87 28.82 9.48 6.44
C LEU A 87 27.63 8.66 5.93
N GLU A 88 27.83 7.36 5.77
CA GLU A 88 26.80 6.44 5.25
C GLU A 88 25.61 6.29 6.23
N VAL A 89 24.41 6.67 5.80
CA VAL A 89 23.17 6.56 6.59
C VAL A 89 22.56 5.16 6.51
N LYS A 90 22.43 4.46 7.65
CA LYS A 90 21.73 3.16 7.71
C LYS A 90 20.21 3.37 7.77
N ARG A 91 19.55 3.08 6.64
CA ARG A 91 18.08 3.05 6.45
C ARG A 91 17.39 4.41 6.69
N PRO A 92 17.33 5.28 5.67
CA PRO A 92 16.59 6.54 5.78
C PRO A 92 15.10 6.28 6.04
N THR A 93 14.62 6.66 7.22
CA THR A 93 13.20 6.66 7.59
C THR A 93 12.42 7.79 6.89
N ASN A 94 13.12 8.74 6.26
CA ASN A 94 12.54 9.89 5.60
C ASN A 94 13.28 10.14 4.27
N VAL A 95 13.00 9.31 3.25
CA VAL A 95 13.62 9.46 1.93
C VAL A 95 13.08 10.76 1.29
N PRO A 96 13.96 11.69 0.87
CA PRO A 96 13.55 12.89 0.15
C PRO A 96 12.79 12.58 -1.16
N GLU A 97 11.88 13.47 -1.56
CA GLU A 97 11.03 13.26 -2.74
C GLU A 97 11.84 13.18 -4.04
N ASP A 98 12.81 14.07 -4.21
CA ASP A 98 13.79 14.10 -5.30
C ASP A 98 14.52 12.76 -5.44
N ARG A 99 14.95 12.14 -4.34
CA ARG A 99 15.61 10.83 -4.37
C ARG A 99 14.72 9.71 -4.87
N ILE A 100 13.43 9.75 -4.54
CA ILE A 100 12.46 8.76 -5.02
C ILE A 100 12.18 9.00 -6.51
N ILE A 101 12.07 10.26 -6.95
CA ILE A 101 11.91 10.64 -8.35
C ILE A 101 13.11 10.14 -9.18
N GLU A 102 14.34 10.45 -8.74
CA GLU A 102 15.58 9.99 -9.38
C GLU A 102 15.60 8.45 -9.52
N ALA A 103 15.17 7.74 -8.47
CA ALA A 103 15.12 6.28 -8.49
C ALA A 103 14.07 5.72 -9.45
N ILE A 104 12.90 6.37 -9.56
CA ILE A 104 11.86 6.01 -10.54
C ILE A 104 12.37 6.23 -11.96
N GLN A 105 12.98 7.39 -12.23
CA GLN A 105 13.50 7.75 -13.55
C GLN A 105 14.64 6.84 -13.98
N ALA A 106 15.61 6.58 -13.09
CA ALA A 106 16.73 5.68 -13.40
C ALA A 106 16.26 4.25 -13.71
N LEU A 107 15.25 3.75 -12.98
CA LEU A 107 14.67 2.44 -13.27
C LEU A 107 13.90 2.45 -14.60
N ALA A 108 13.16 3.53 -14.88
CA ALA A 108 12.46 3.68 -16.16
C ALA A 108 13.43 3.70 -17.35
N ASP A 109 14.55 4.41 -17.23
CA ASP A 109 15.60 4.46 -18.26
C ASP A 109 16.21 3.07 -18.49
N GLN A 110 16.38 2.27 -17.43
CA GLN A 110 16.87 0.90 -17.54
C GLN A 110 15.87 -0.04 -18.22
N LEU A 111 14.58 0.13 -17.95
CA LEU A 111 13.50 -0.72 -18.48
C LEU A 111 13.01 -0.28 -19.88
N GLY A 112 13.22 0.99 -20.23
CA GLY A 112 12.68 1.60 -21.44
C GLY A 112 11.19 1.97 -21.35
N HIS A 113 10.60 1.88 -20.16
CA HIS A 113 9.22 2.26 -19.86
C HIS A 113 9.08 2.64 -18.38
N PRO A 114 8.01 3.37 -17.97
CA PRO A 114 7.80 3.64 -16.55
C PRO A 114 7.68 2.32 -15.76
N PRO A 115 8.25 2.21 -14.56
CA PRO A 115 8.21 0.96 -13.82
C PRO A 115 6.78 0.63 -13.37
N THR A 116 6.41 -0.64 -13.46
CA THR A 116 5.22 -1.18 -12.78
C THR A 116 5.48 -1.30 -11.28
N VAL A 117 4.41 -1.59 -10.52
CA VAL A 117 4.51 -1.81 -9.07
C VAL A 117 5.47 -2.93 -8.72
N ASP A 118 5.42 -4.04 -9.45
CA ASP A 118 6.24 -5.22 -9.15
C ASP A 118 7.70 -4.98 -9.53
N GLU A 119 7.95 -4.33 -10.66
CA GLU A 119 9.31 -3.95 -11.07
C GLU A 119 9.96 -2.99 -10.08
N MET A 120 9.22 -1.99 -9.60
CA MET A 120 9.75 -1.09 -8.56
C MET A 120 10.06 -1.84 -7.26
N ASN A 121 9.23 -2.80 -6.85
CA ASN A 121 9.51 -3.56 -5.62
C ASN A 121 10.68 -4.55 -5.77
N ASN A 122 10.90 -5.09 -6.98
CA ASN A 122 11.92 -6.12 -7.23
C ASN A 122 13.27 -5.54 -7.66
N HIS A 123 13.26 -4.44 -8.41
CA HIS A 123 14.45 -3.88 -9.06
C HIS A 123 14.71 -2.42 -8.65
N GLY A 124 13.74 -1.75 -8.03
CA GLY A 124 13.88 -0.38 -7.58
C GLY A 124 14.72 -0.24 -6.31
N LYS A 125 15.40 0.92 -6.22
CA LYS A 125 16.14 1.32 -5.02
C LYS A 125 15.23 1.51 -3.79
N TYR A 126 13.97 1.87 -4.02
CA TYR A 126 12.96 2.05 -2.99
C TYR A 126 11.71 1.25 -3.31
N SER A 127 11.02 0.77 -2.28
CA SER A 127 9.74 0.07 -2.49
C SER A 127 8.66 1.04 -2.97
N ARG A 128 7.66 0.52 -3.71
CA ARG A 128 6.44 1.25 -4.04
C ARG A 128 5.76 1.83 -2.79
N LYS A 129 5.80 1.12 -1.65
CA LYS A 129 5.22 1.60 -0.38
C LYS A 129 5.95 2.82 0.17
N THR A 130 7.26 2.91 -0.01
CA THR A 130 8.05 4.10 0.36
C THR A 130 7.65 5.29 -0.50
N ALA A 131 7.54 5.10 -1.81
CA ALA A 131 7.07 6.12 -2.74
C ALA A 131 5.65 6.59 -2.42
N SER A 132 4.68 5.68 -2.30
CA SER A 132 3.28 6.06 -2.00
C SER A 132 3.12 6.79 -0.66
N LYS A 133 3.91 6.44 0.36
CA LYS A 133 3.86 7.18 1.64
C LYS A 133 4.30 8.63 1.51
N ARG A 134 5.19 8.92 0.56
CA ARG A 134 5.75 10.26 0.39
C ARG A 134 4.86 11.13 -0.49
N PHE A 135 4.39 10.59 -1.60
CA PHE A 135 3.60 11.31 -2.61
C PHE A 135 2.08 11.17 -2.44
N GLY A 136 1.60 10.45 -1.42
CA GLY A 136 0.18 10.13 -1.23
C GLY A 136 -0.24 8.86 -1.97
N SER A 137 0.18 8.69 -3.23
CA SER A 137 -0.05 7.48 -4.01
C SER A 137 1.17 7.09 -4.86
N TRP A 138 1.15 5.88 -5.43
CA TRP A 138 2.15 5.46 -6.42
C TRP A 138 2.02 6.22 -7.74
N ASN A 139 0.79 6.52 -8.15
CA ASN A 139 0.51 7.27 -9.37
C ASN A 139 1.02 8.71 -9.26
N ASP A 140 0.88 9.33 -8.09
CA ASP A 140 1.46 10.67 -7.82
C ASP A 140 2.98 10.67 -7.87
N ALA A 141 3.62 9.59 -7.40
CA ALA A 141 5.06 9.43 -7.50
C ALA A 141 5.52 9.30 -8.97
N LEU A 142 4.79 8.52 -9.78
CA LEU A 142 5.06 8.41 -11.23
C LEU A 142 4.86 9.75 -11.94
N ARG A 143 3.78 10.49 -11.65
CA ARG A 143 3.51 11.83 -12.18
C ARG A 143 4.62 12.82 -11.81
N SER A 144 5.04 12.82 -10.54
CA SER A 144 6.13 13.67 -10.06
C SER A 144 7.47 13.33 -10.72
N ALA A 145 7.64 12.06 -11.14
CA ALA A 145 8.78 11.61 -11.92
C ALA A 145 8.66 11.88 -13.44
N GLY A 146 7.56 12.48 -13.90
CA GLY A 146 7.33 12.85 -15.30
C GLY A 146 6.74 11.72 -16.16
N PHE A 147 6.18 10.68 -15.55
CA PHE A 147 5.58 9.54 -16.25
C PHE A 147 4.06 9.51 -16.12
N GLU A 148 3.39 9.02 -17.16
CA GLU A 148 1.97 8.67 -17.09
C GLU A 148 1.82 7.31 -16.37
N PRO A 149 0.95 7.18 -15.36
CA PRO A 149 0.72 5.91 -14.68
C PRO A 149 0.17 4.84 -15.63
N HIS A 150 0.57 3.58 -15.40
CA HIS A 150 0.09 2.45 -16.22
C HIS A 150 -1.41 2.20 -16.09
N ASN A 151 -2.01 2.56 -14.96
CA ASN A 151 -3.45 2.49 -14.72
C ASN A 151 -3.87 3.82 -14.08
N GLU A 152 -4.64 4.62 -14.80
CA GLU A 152 -5.29 5.81 -14.22
C GLU A 152 -6.30 5.39 -13.14
N GLU A 153 -6.34 6.16 -12.07
CA GLU A 153 -7.50 6.14 -11.20
C GLU A 153 -8.61 6.87 -11.94
N ILE A 154 -9.65 6.13 -12.34
CA ILE A 154 -10.82 6.71 -13.00
C ILE A 154 -11.48 7.65 -11.99
N PRO A 155 -11.65 8.94 -12.30
CA PRO A 155 -12.30 9.89 -11.40
C PRO A 155 -13.67 9.41 -10.95
N ARG A 156 -14.02 9.73 -9.71
CA ARG A 156 -15.31 9.35 -9.13
C ARG A 156 -16.48 9.87 -9.98
N GLU A 157 -16.38 11.09 -10.48
CA GLU A 157 -17.37 11.69 -11.38
C GLU A 157 -17.56 10.90 -12.68
N ASP A 158 -16.49 10.36 -13.26
CA ASP A 158 -16.54 9.64 -14.53
C ASP A 158 -17.23 8.28 -14.36
N LEU A 159 -16.96 7.60 -13.23
CA LEU A 159 -17.68 6.37 -12.87
C LEU A 159 -19.18 6.63 -12.68
N LEU A 160 -19.57 7.74 -12.04
CA LEU A 160 -20.98 8.09 -11.90
C LEU A 160 -21.62 8.47 -13.24
N ALA A 161 -20.92 9.26 -14.07
CA ALA A 161 -21.38 9.63 -15.40
C ALA A 161 -21.63 8.41 -16.28
N GLU A 162 -20.79 7.38 -16.17
CA GLU A 162 -20.97 6.12 -16.88
C GLU A 162 -22.24 5.38 -16.46
N ILE A 163 -22.56 5.35 -15.15
CA ILE A 163 -23.83 4.78 -14.66
C ILE A 163 -25.03 5.53 -15.25
N HIS A 164 -24.98 6.86 -15.30
CA HIS A 164 -26.06 7.65 -15.92
C HIS A 164 -26.20 7.33 -17.41
N ARG A 165 -25.08 7.30 -18.15
CA ARG A 165 -25.05 6.97 -19.58
C ARG A 165 -25.68 5.61 -19.87
N LEU A 166 -25.26 4.57 -19.14
CA LEU A 166 -25.81 3.21 -19.27
C LEU A 166 -27.30 3.19 -18.94
N THR A 167 -27.73 3.92 -17.91
CA THR A 167 -29.15 4.00 -17.54
C THR A 167 -30.00 4.63 -18.65
N GLU A 168 -29.50 5.70 -19.28
CA GLU A 168 -30.17 6.36 -20.41
C GLU A 168 -30.20 5.49 -21.67
N GLU A 169 -29.11 4.79 -21.98
CA GLU A 169 -29.00 3.94 -23.17
C GLU A 169 -29.85 2.68 -23.09
N LEU A 170 -29.84 2.00 -21.93
CA LEU A 170 -30.54 0.73 -21.72
C LEU A 170 -32.01 0.93 -21.31
N GLY A 171 -32.36 2.13 -20.84
CA GLY A 171 -33.70 2.45 -20.34
C GLY A 171 -34.03 1.79 -19.00
N HIS A 172 -33.03 1.24 -18.31
CA HIS A 172 -33.13 0.71 -16.95
C HIS A 172 -31.82 0.89 -16.20
N VAL A 173 -31.86 0.82 -14.88
CA VAL A 173 -30.66 0.87 -14.04
C VAL A 173 -29.75 -0.33 -14.41
N PRO A 174 -28.47 -0.11 -14.74
CA PRO A 174 -27.59 -1.16 -15.20
C PRO A 174 -27.26 -2.16 -14.08
N ALA A 175 -27.36 -3.44 -14.40
CA ALA A 175 -26.79 -4.54 -13.63
C ALA A 175 -25.31 -4.74 -13.98
N ILE A 176 -24.63 -5.63 -13.24
CA ILE A 176 -23.22 -5.97 -13.52
C ILE A 176 -23.06 -6.56 -14.93
N ALA A 177 -24.03 -7.35 -15.40
CA ALA A 177 -24.01 -7.89 -16.76
C ALA A 177 -24.03 -6.78 -17.83
N ASP A 178 -24.82 -5.72 -17.60
CA ASP A 178 -24.88 -4.57 -18.49
C ASP A 178 -23.58 -3.77 -18.48
N LEU A 179 -22.94 -3.64 -17.31
CA LEU A 179 -21.62 -3.04 -17.20
C LEU A 179 -20.55 -3.86 -17.94
N ASP A 180 -20.60 -5.19 -17.86
CA ASP A 180 -19.64 -6.05 -18.56
C ASP A 180 -19.84 -6.03 -20.09
N GLU A 181 -21.08 -5.88 -20.56
CA GLU A 181 -21.40 -5.87 -21.99
C GLU A 181 -21.26 -4.47 -22.64
N HIS A 182 -21.67 -3.42 -21.93
CA HIS A 182 -21.81 -2.07 -22.48
C HIS A 182 -20.95 -1.01 -21.78
N GLY A 183 -20.34 -1.37 -20.64
CA GLY A 183 -19.59 -0.44 -19.81
C GLY A 183 -18.20 -0.12 -20.36
N GLN A 184 -17.80 1.14 -20.22
CA GLN A 184 -16.46 1.61 -20.58
C GLN A 184 -15.40 1.26 -19.51
N TYR A 185 -15.86 1.01 -18.29
CA TYR A 185 -15.01 0.80 -17.12
C TYR A 185 -15.26 -0.55 -16.47
N SER A 186 -14.18 -1.19 -16.02
CA SER A 186 -14.27 -2.45 -15.26
C SER A 186 -14.95 -2.23 -13.91
N ILE A 187 -15.72 -3.23 -13.48
CA ILE A 187 -16.30 -3.33 -12.13
C ILE A 187 -15.29 -3.04 -10.99
N LYS A 188 -13.99 -3.32 -11.20
CA LYS A 188 -12.93 -3.06 -10.21
C LYS A 188 -12.82 -1.59 -9.83
N GLY A 189 -13.05 -0.66 -10.77
CA GLY A 189 -13.05 0.77 -10.49
C GLY A 189 -14.14 1.12 -9.47
N TYR A 190 -15.36 0.64 -9.71
CA TYR A 190 -16.50 0.86 -8.82
C TYR A 190 -16.33 0.21 -7.44
N LEU A 191 -15.77 -1.00 -7.38
CA LEU A 191 -15.47 -1.66 -6.10
C LEU A 191 -14.46 -0.87 -5.26
N ARG A 192 -13.44 -0.29 -5.90
CA ARG A 192 -12.42 0.51 -5.20
C ARG A 192 -12.98 1.84 -4.70
N GLU A 193 -13.68 2.59 -5.55
CA GLU A 193 -14.12 3.95 -5.24
C GLU A 193 -15.38 4.00 -4.34
N PHE A 194 -16.32 3.07 -4.52
CA PHE A 194 -17.60 3.10 -3.80
C PHE A 194 -17.78 1.94 -2.82
N GLY A 195 -16.86 0.97 -2.80
CA GLY A 195 -16.95 -0.24 -1.98
C GLY A 195 -17.94 -1.28 -2.53
N GLY A 196 -18.51 -1.08 -3.71
CA GLY A 196 -19.55 -1.94 -4.28
C GLY A 196 -20.25 -1.34 -5.50
N TRP A 197 -20.78 -2.18 -6.39
CA TRP A 197 -21.64 -1.73 -7.50
C TRP A 197 -22.93 -1.09 -6.97
N ASP A 198 -23.62 -1.74 -6.06
CA ASP A 198 -24.88 -1.23 -5.50
C ASP A 198 -24.68 0.10 -4.76
N ALA A 199 -23.52 0.27 -4.10
CA ALA A 199 -23.14 1.53 -3.49
C ALA A 199 -22.90 2.63 -4.53
N ALA A 200 -22.30 2.29 -5.68
CA ALA A 200 -22.12 3.20 -6.81
C ALA A 200 -23.48 3.59 -7.43
N ILE A 201 -24.37 2.62 -7.68
CA ILE A 201 -25.75 2.84 -8.18
C ILE A 201 -26.55 3.75 -7.23
N THR A 202 -26.50 3.47 -5.93
CA THR A 202 -27.14 4.31 -4.90
C THR A 202 -26.57 5.72 -4.88
N THR A 203 -25.24 5.85 -4.99
CA THR A 203 -24.55 7.15 -5.04
C THR A 203 -24.92 7.94 -6.31
N ALA A 204 -25.14 7.25 -7.43
CA ALA A 204 -25.65 7.82 -8.68
C ALA A 204 -27.14 8.20 -8.60
N GLY A 205 -27.82 7.95 -7.47
CA GLY A 205 -29.20 8.35 -7.24
C GLY A 205 -30.24 7.35 -7.76
N TYR A 206 -29.83 6.11 -8.05
CA TYR A 206 -30.72 5.04 -8.50
C TYR A 206 -30.91 3.97 -7.43
N GLU A 207 -32.01 3.22 -7.53
CA GLU A 207 -32.25 2.06 -6.66
C GLU A 207 -31.57 0.82 -7.27
N PRO A 208 -30.66 0.15 -6.53
CA PRO A 208 -29.95 -1.03 -7.03
C PRO A 208 -30.91 -2.14 -7.45
N HIS A 209 -30.61 -2.79 -8.58
CA HIS A 209 -31.31 -4.00 -8.98
C HIS A 209 -30.90 -5.14 -8.04
N THR A 210 -31.57 -5.25 -6.90
CA THR A 210 -31.34 -6.36 -5.97
C THR A 210 -31.98 -7.63 -6.57
N PRO A 211 -31.19 -8.65 -6.97
CA PRO A 211 -31.78 -9.96 -7.18
C PRO A 211 -32.21 -10.43 -5.80
N TYR A 212 -33.51 -10.65 -5.64
CA TYR A 212 -34.11 -11.05 -4.37
C TYR A 212 -33.20 -12.00 -3.58
N CYS A 213 -32.74 -11.57 -2.39
CA CYS A 213 -31.84 -12.35 -1.54
C CYS A 213 -32.53 -12.68 -0.21
N GLY A 214 -32.18 -13.81 0.39
CA GLY A 214 -32.74 -14.23 1.68
C GLY A 214 -34.27 -14.33 1.62
N SER A 215 -34.96 -13.74 2.61
CA SER A 215 -36.42 -13.80 2.74
C SER A 215 -37.21 -13.23 1.58
N ASP A 216 -36.57 -12.41 0.75
CA ASP A 216 -37.25 -11.72 -0.34
C ASP A 216 -37.29 -12.58 -1.61
N HIS A 217 -36.52 -13.69 -1.69
CA HIS A 217 -36.52 -14.56 -2.87
C HIS A 217 -37.81 -15.40 -2.97
N PRO A 218 -38.51 -15.42 -4.14
CA PRO A 218 -39.78 -16.14 -4.30
C PRO A 218 -39.74 -17.64 -4.00
N ARG A 219 -38.54 -18.25 -3.98
CA ARG A 219 -38.30 -19.66 -3.62
C ARG A 219 -37.64 -19.85 -2.24
N TRP A 220 -37.49 -18.80 -1.45
CA TRP A 220 -36.89 -18.91 -0.12
C TRP A 220 -37.88 -19.57 0.85
N VAL A 221 -37.47 -20.71 1.40
CA VAL A 221 -38.25 -21.52 2.36
C VAL A 221 -37.75 -21.39 3.80
N GLY A 222 -36.97 -20.35 4.10
CA GLY A 222 -36.58 -20.00 5.47
C GLY A 222 -35.15 -20.37 5.90
N GLY A 223 -34.53 -19.42 6.60
CA GLY A 223 -33.32 -19.55 7.43
C GLY A 223 -33.01 -18.20 8.08
N LYS A 224 -32.96 -18.09 9.41
CA LYS A 224 -32.60 -16.81 10.07
C LYS A 224 -31.10 -16.58 9.92
N GLU A 225 -30.65 -15.33 9.84
CA GLU A 225 -29.22 -14.95 9.83
C GLU A 225 -28.39 -15.58 10.96
N ARG A 226 -29.04 -15.94 12.07
CA ARG A 226 -28.42 -16.59 13.24
C ARG A 226 -28.19 -18.10 13.07
N ASP A 227 -28.63 -18.71 11.97
CA ASP A 227 -28.47 -20.14 11.69
C ASP A 227 -27.16 -20.45 10.92
N ARG A 228 -26.06 -19.74 11.21
CA ARG A 228 -24.71 -20.22 10.86
C ARG A 228 -24.39 -21.43 11.75
N LEU A 229 -25.05 -22.54 11.45
CA LEU A 229 -24.84 -23.80 12.13
C LEU A 229 -23.40 -24.22 11.87
N TRP A 230 -22.62 -24.27 12.95
CA TRP A 230 -21.28 -24.81 12.94
C TRP A 230 -21.33 -26.22 12.35
N TYR A 231 -20.59 -26.51 11.27
CA TYR A 231 -20.63 -27.80 10.56
C TYR A 231 -19.94 -28.96 11.31
N GLY A 232 -19.64 -28.75 12.59
CA GLY A 232 -19.01 -29.75 13.44
C GLY A 232 -17.48 -29.80 13.28
N PRO A 233 -16.81 -30.55 14.17
CA PRO A 233 -15.36 -30.49 14.35
C PRO A 233 -14.56 -31.15 13.21
N LYS A 234 -15.19 -32.03 12.41
CA LYS A 234 -14.55 -32.76 11.31
C LYS A 234 -14.87 -32.20 9.92
N TRP A 235 -15.57 -31.07 9.84
CA TRP A 235 -16.02 -30.49 8.57
C TRP A 235 -14.90 -30.32 7.56
N SER A 236 -13.77 -29.71 7.93
CA SER A 236 -12.66 -29.48 7.01
C SER A 236 -12.12 -30.77 6.36
N GLN A 237 -12.08 -31.86 7.13
CA GLN A 237 -11.62 -33.17 6.64
C GLN A 237 -12.66 -33.80 5.70
N GLN A 238 -13.94 -33.78 6.07
CA GLN A 238 -15.01 -34.34 5.23
C GLN A 238 -15.21 -33.54 3.94
N ARG A 239 -15.12 -32.21 4.02
CA ARG A 239 -15.12 -31.33 2.86
C ARG A 239 -14.00 -31.67 1.90
N GLU A 240 -12.77 -31.85 2.39
CA GLU A 240 -11.64 -32.21 1.53
C GLU A 240 -11.84 -33.59 0.89
N ARG A 241 -12.41 -34.56 1.63
CA ARG A 241 -12.77 -35.88 1.08
C ARG A 241 -13.86 -35.79 0.00
N ALA A 242 -14.84 -34.91 0.14
CA ALA A 242 -15.86 -34.67 -0.88
C ALA A 242 -15.24 -34.09 -2.15
N VAL A 243 -14.39 -33.07 -2.02
CA VAL A 243 -13.65 -32.49 -3.16
C VAL A 243 -12.75 -33.53 -3.85
N GLN A 244 -12.11 -34.41 -3.09
CA GLN A 244 -11.30 -35.51 -3.64
C GLN A 244 -12.13 -36.57 -4.36
N ARG A 245 -13.27 -36.96 -3.79
CA ARG A 245 -14.25 -37.88 -4.43
C ARG A 245 -14.67 -37.33 -5.79
N ASP A 246 -14.87 -36.02 -5.87
CA ASP A 246 -15.34 -35.30 -7.05
C ASP A 246 -14.22 -34.93 -8.03
N GLY A 247 -13.03 -35.53 -7.90
CA GLY A 247 -11.93 -35.32 -8.83
C GLY A 247 -11.38 -33.90 -8.84
N PHE A 248 -11.65 -33.11 -7.78
CA PHE A 248 -11.36 -31.67 -7.73
C PHE A 248 -12.12 -30.84 -8.78
N GLU A 249 -13.29 -31.32 -9.22
CA GLU A 249 -14.13 -30.68 -10.25
C GLU A 249 -15.53 -30.36 -9.72
N CYS A 250 -16.14 -29.31 -10.27
CA CYS A 250 -17.51 -28.94 -9.94
C CYS A 250 -18.50 -29.99 -10.46
N GLN A 251 -19.31 -30.57 -9.57
CA GLN A 251 -20.32 -31.58 -9.95
C GLN A 251 -21.64 -30.99 -10.46
N ARG A 252 -21.75 -29.66 -10.54
CA ARG A 252 -22.97 -29.02 -11.07
C ARG A 252 -23.05 -29.26 -12.58
N PRO A 253 -24.20 -29.71 -13.11
CA PRO A 253 -24.36 -29.88 -14.56
C PRO A 253 -24.00 -28.61 -15.33
N ASN A 254 -23.24 -28.76 -16.42
CA ASN A 254 -22.73 -27.68 -17.27
C ASN A 254 -21.77 -26.71 -16.56
N CYS A 255 -20.97 -27.19 -15.61
CA CYS A 255 -19.93 -26.40 -14.96
C CYS A 255 -18.58 -27.12 -15.08
N ASP A 256 -17.65 -26.53 -15.84
CA ASP A 256 -16.33 -27.13 -16.11
C ASP A 256 -15.23 -26.58 -15.18
N HIS A 257 -15.61 -25.95 -14.05
CA HIS A 257 -14.63 -25.41 -13.11
C HIS A 257 -13.94 -26.50 -12.31
N THR A 258 -12.62 -26.59 -12.48
CA THR A 258 -11.74 -27.29 -11.54
C THR A 258 -11.54 -26.44 -10.28
N ARG A 259 -11.05 -27.05 -9.21
CA ARG A 259 -10.68 -26.36 -7.97
C ARG A 259 -9.69 -25.24 -8.20
N GLU A 260 -8.71 -25.48 -9.07
CA GLU A 260 -7.71 -24.49 -9.44
C GLU A 260 -8.33 -23.34 -10.25
N SER A 261 -9.10 -23.65 -11.29
CA SER A 261 -9.80 -22.66 -12.12
C SER A 261 -10.70 -21.74 -11.26
N HIS A 262 -11.45 -22.34 -10.33
CA HIS A 262 -12.34 -21.59 -9.44
C HIS A 262 -11.57 -20.67 -8.49
N ARG A 263 -10.43 -21.12 -7.94
CA ARG A 263 -9.56 -20.28 -7.10
C ARG A 263 -8.96 -19.13 -7.89
N ASN A 264 -8.50 -19.38 -9.10
CA ASN A 264 -7.89 -18.36 -9.95
C ASN A 264 -8.90 -17.31 -10.41
N GLN A 265 -10.13 -17.71 -10.76
CA GLN A 265 -11.15 -16.80 -11.26
C GLN A 265 -11.86 -16.02 -10.14
N TYR A 266 -12.17 -16.69 -9.02
CA TYR A 266 -13.05 -16.11 -7.99
C TYR A 266 -12.33 -15.85 -6.65
N GLY A 267 -11.05 -16.19 -6.51
CA GLY A 267 -10.30 -16.02 -5.25
C GLY A 267 -10.79 -16.91 -4.11
N ARG A 268 -11.58 -17.95 -4.40
CA ARG A 268 -12.20 -18.85 -3.41
C ARG A 268 -12.22 -20.30 -3.88
N ASP A 269 -12.23 -21.21 -2.93
CA ASP A 269 -12.24 -22.65 -3.20
C ASP A 269 -13.62 -23.16 -3.66
N LEU A 270 -13.71 -24.38 -4.22
CA LEU A 270 -15.00 -24.99 -4.56
C LEU A 270 -15.90 -25.09 -3.32
N HIS A 271 -17.17 -24.73 -3.47
CA HIS A 271 -18.16 -24.89 -2.41
C HIS A 271 -18.59 -26.35 -2.31
N VAL A 272 -18.72 -26.85 -1.07
CA VAL A 272 -19.34 -28.14 -0.76
C VAL A 272 -20.60 -27.84 0.04
N HIS A 273 -21.72 -28.38 -0.40
CA HIS A 273 -23.04 -28.11 0.18
C HIS A 273 -23.66 -29.42 0.64
N HIS A 274 -24.37 -29.38 1.76
CA HIS A 274 -25.20 -30.51 2.17
C HIS A 274 -26.38 -30.69 1.20
N ILE A 275 -26.69 -31.94 0.84
CA ILE A 275 -27.88 -32.29 0.05
C ILE A 275 -29.13 -32.19 0.93
N VAL A 276 -29.10 -32.87 2.08
CA VAL A 276 -30.07 -32.73 3.16
C VAL A 276 -29.53 -31.69 4.15
N PRO A 277 -30.27 -30.60 4.44
CA PRO A 277 -29.79 -29.52 5.29
C PRO A 277 -29.37 -30.01 6.69
N LEU A 278 -28.28 -29.44 7.23
CA LEU A 278 -27.73 -29.80 8.56
C LEU A 278 -28.79 -29.82 9.68
N ARG A 279 -29.75 -28.89 9.65
CA ARG A 279 -30.85 -28.79 10.63
C ARG A 279 -31.77 -30.02 10.68
N SER A 280 -31.82 -30.82 9.62
CA SER A 280 -32.63 -32.04 9.56
C SER A 280 -32.04 -33.20 10.37
N PHE A 281 -30.80 -33.06 10.85
CA PHE A 281 -30.11 -34.04 11.70
C PHE A 281 -30.12 -33.65 13.18
N ARG A 282 -31.05 -32.77 13.59
CA ARG A 282 -31.26 -32.42 15.00
C ARG A 282 -32.12 -33.48 15.69
N ASP A 283 -31.69 -33.90 16.88
CA ASP A 283 -32.48 -34.77 17.72
C ASP A 283 -33.44 -34.00 18.64
N GLU A 284 -34.14 -34.72 19.52
CA GLU A 284 -35.09 -34.15 20.49
C GLU A 284 -34.43 -33.21 21.52
N THR A 285 -33.11 -33.26 21.65
CA THR A 285 -32.31 -32.42 22.56
C THR A 285 -31.69 -31.21 21.88
N ASP A 286 -32.00 -31.00 20.59
CA ASP A 286 -31.42 -29.98 19.72
C ASP A 286 -29.93 -30.23 19.36
N GLU A 287 -29.36 -31.39 19.69
CA GLU A 287 -28.03 -31.80 19.26
C GLU A 287 -28.04 -32.29 17.80
N ILE A 288 -26.98 -31.96 17.05
CA ILE A 288 -26.85 -32.32 15.64
C ILE A 288 -25.94 -33.55 15.49
N ASP A 289 -26.42 -34.57 14.80
CA ASP A 289 -25.59 -35.69 14.36
C ASP A 289 -24.68 -35.26 13.20
N TYR A 290 -23.51 -34.73 13.54
CA TYR A 290 -22.50 -34.30 12.56
C TYR A 290 -21.84 -35.45 11.79
N GLU A 291 -21.91 -36.68 12.30
CA GLU A 291 -21.35 -37.84 11.60
C GLU A 291 -22.25 -38.21 10.42
N GLN A 292 -23.55 -38.29 10.67
CA GLN A 292 -24.55 -38.53 9.63
C GLN A 292 -24.67 -37.33 8.69
N ALA A 293 -24.73 -36.11 9.23
CA ALA A 293 -24.92 -34.92 8.40
C ALA A 293 -23.73 -34.66 7.46
N ASN A 294 -22.49 -34.96 7.87
CA ASN A 294 -21.30 -34.78 7.05
C ASN A 294 -20.82 -36.07 6.36
N ALA A 295 -21.68 -37.09 6.28
CA ALA A 295 -21.39 -38.29 5.51
C ALA A 295 -21.24 -37.92 4.02
N LEU A 296 -20.31 -38.58 3.31
CA LEU A 296 -19.96 -38.19 1.94
C LEU A 296 -21.16 -38.26 0.98
N ASP A 297 -22.10 -39.15 1.20
CA ASP A 297 -23.34 -39.26 0.41
C ASP A 297 -24.30 -38.08 0.63
N ASN A 298 -24.12 -37.29 1.69
CA ASN A 298 -24.86 -36.06 1.95
C ASN A 298 -24.09 -34.78 1.54
N LEU A 299 -22.90 -34.89 0.92
CA LEU A 299 -22.02 -33.79 0.52
C LEU A 299 -21.75 -33.71 -0.99
#